data_AF-A0A3D4UVZ9-F1
#
_entry.id   AF-A0A3D4UVZ9-F1
#
_cell.length_a   1.000
_cell.length_b   1.000
_cell.length_c   1.000
_cell.angle_alpha   90.00
_cell.angle_beta   90.00
_cell.angle_gamma   90.00
#
_symmetry.space_group_name_H-M   'P 1'
#
loop_
_entity.id
_entity.type
_entity.pdbx_description
1 polymer ?
#
loop_
_entity_poly.entity_id
_entity_poly.type
_entity_poly.pdbx_seq_one_letter_code
_entity_poly.pdbx_strand_id
1 'polypeptide(L)'
;NAHDRTNAWHLDGGIFRFACANGLVVCDEEFGRIRIRHMGHEMNEIIESTEKFADHVCDLSNSLQTMKDTKLSKKERSDFALEALSIKYPKKEQLPFDSDLLLTTRRVEDEGHTLWNTLNVIQENLIKG
;
A
#
# COMPACT_ATOMS: atom_id res chain seq x y z
N ASN A 1 12.22 -21.62 -18.73
CA ASN A 1 12.75 -22.72 -17.89
C ASN A 1 14.00 -22.21 -17.20
N ALA A 2 14.25 -22.44 -15.91
CA ALA A 2 15.49 -21.96 -15.26
C ALA A 2 16.78 -22.45 -15.96
N HIS A 3 16.68 -23.52 -16.73
CA HIS A 3 17.75 -24.15 -17.50
C HIS A 3 18.17 -23.37 -18.78
N ASP A 4 17.39 -22.41 -19.28
CA ASP A 4 17.68 -21.67 -20.53
C ASP A 4 18.39 -20.32 -20.29
N ARG A 5 18.75 -19.98 -19.04
CA ARG A 5 19.49 -18.76 -18.64
C ARG A 5 18.80 -17.44 -19.03
N THR A 6 17.50 -17.46 -19.35
CA THR A 6 16.73 -16.23 -19.65
C THR A 6 15.87 -15.73 -18.49
N ASN A 7 15.75 -16.52 -17.42
CA ASN A 7 15.00 -16.12 -16.23
C ASN A 7 15.80 -15.16 -15.35
N ALA A 8 15.15 -14.11 -14.86
CA ALA A 8 15.66 -13.25 -13.82
C ALA A 8 15.31 -13.83 -12.45
N TRP A 9 16.14 -13.57 -11.44
CA TRP A 9 15.76 -13.73 -10.04
C TRP A 9 14.83 -12.57 -9.67
N HIS A 10 13.75 -12.89 -8.96
CA HIS A 10 12.70 -11.97 -8.56
C HIS A 10 12.49 -12.06 -7.06
N LEU A 11 12.59 -10.93 -6.38
CA LEU A 11 12.15 -10.75 -5.00
C LEU A 11 11.08 -9.66 -4.99
N ASP A 12 9.86 -10.07 -4.66
CA ASP A 12 8.70 -9.20 -4.59
C ASP A 12 8.27 -9.03 -3.13
N GLY A 13 8.13 -7.78 -2.68
CA GLY A 13 7.59 -7.40 -1.39
C GLY A 13 6.20 -6.80 -1.53
N GLY A 14 5.30 -7.11 -0.61
CA GLY A 14 3.95 -6.58 -0.64
C GLY A 14 3.21 -6.76 0.68
N ILE A 15 2.24 -5.88 0.93
CA ILE A 15 1.27 -6.07 2.00
C ILE A 15 0.13 -6.85 1.38
N PHE A 16 -0.02 -8.08 1.86
CA PHE A 16 -1.04 -8.98 1.34
C PHE A 16 -2.19 -9.08 2.34
N ARG A 17 -3.41 -8.97 1.83
CA ARG A 17 -4.60 -9.33 2.56
C ARG A 17 -5.01 -10.75 2.21
N PHE A 18 -5.35 -11.52 3.24
CA PHE A 18 -5.86 -12.86 3.06
C PHE A 18 -7.33 -12.81 2.63
N ALA A 19 -7.64 -13.22 1.40
CA ALA A 19 -8.99 -13.13 0.85
C ALA A 19 -9.78 -14.43 1.00
N CYS A 20 -9.11 -15.59 1.05
CA CYS A 20 -9.79 -16.88 1.22
C CYS A 20 -8.87 -17.96 1.77
N ALA A 21 -9.46 -18.90 2.52
CA ALA A 21 -8.83 -20.08 3.13
C ALA A 21 -8.03 -20.97 2.15
N ASN A 22 -8.25 -20.84 0.84
CA ASN A 22 -7.52 -21.55 -0.22
C ASN A 22 -6.17 -20.89 -0.59
N GLY A 23 -5.71 -19.89 0.17
CA GLY A 23 -4.41 -19.24 -0.02
C GLY A 23 -4.43 -18.09 -1.04
N LEU A 24 -5.62 -17.64 -1.47
CA LEU A 24 -5.74 -16.44 -2.30
C LEU A 24 -5.38 -15.20 -1.48
N VAL A 25 -4.25 -14.59 -1.84
CA VAL A 25 -3.78 -13.33 -1.29
C VAL A 25 -4.00 -12.21 -2.30
N VAL A 26 -4.58 -11.10 -1.87
CA VAL A 26 -4.69 -9.88 -2.68
C VAL A 26 -3.58 -8.96 -2.21
N CYS A 27 -2.71 -8.56 -3.13
CA CYS A 27 -1.73 -7.52 -2.86
C CYS A 27 -2.49 -6.20 -2.71
N ASP A 28 -2.58 -5.68 -1.49
CA ASP A 28 -3.18 -4.38 -1.23
C ASP A 28 -2.21 -3.27 -1.67
N GLU A 29 -0.89 -3.50 -1.53
CA GLU A 29 0.15 -2.58 -1.99
C GLU A 29 1.44 -3.34 -2.33
N GLU A 30 1.95 -3.17 -3.55
CA GLU A 30 3.22 -3.74 -4.02
C GLU A 30 4.35 -2.74 -3.73
N PHE A 31 5.37 -3.14 -2.96
CA PHE A 31 6.51 -2.27 -2.65
C PHE A 31 7.82 -3.05 -2.75
N GLY A 32 8.70 -2.56 -3.62
CA GLY A 32 9.99 -3.20 -3.87
C GLY A 32 9.84 -4.47 -4.71
N ARG A 33 10.05 -4.32 -6.02
CA ARG A 33 10.36 -5.44 -6.90
C ARG A 33 11.84 -5.37 -7.25
N ILE A 34 12.61 -6.31 -6.73
CA ILE A 34 14.01 -6.48 -7.12
C ILE A 34 14.06 -7.54 -8.21
N ARG A 35 14.54 -7.14 -9.39
CA ARG A 35 14.73 -8.01 -10.52
C ARG A 35 16.20 -8.04 -10.88
N ILE A 36 16.87 -9.14 -10.58
CA ILE A 36 18.28 -9.33 -10.89
C ILE A 36 18.39 -10.33 -12.05
N ARG A 37 19.04 -9.96 -13.15
CA ARG A 37 19.31 -10.92 -14.24
C ARG A 37 20.32 -11.96 -13.71
N HIS A 38 20.09 -13.24 -14.00
CA HIS A 38 20.97 -14.31 -13.53
C HIS A 38 22.42 -14.26 -14.09
N MET A 39 22.72 -13.44 -15.11
CA MET A 39 24.07 -13.26 -15.66
C MET A 39 24.65 -11.88 -15.34
N GLY A 40 25.93 -11.86 -14.93
CA GLY A 40 26.75 -10.65 -14.85
C GLY A 40 26.80 -9.95 -13.49
N HIS A 41 26.19 -10.52 -12.45
CA HIS A 41 26.21 -9.99 -11.09
C HIS A 41 27.04 -10.89 -10.17
N GLU A 42 27.94 -10.27 -9.41
CA GLU A 42 28.70 -10.92 -8.35
C GLU A 42 27.76 -11.28 -7.19
N MET A 43 27.96 -12.43 -6.55
CA MET A 43 27.12 -12.90 -5.43
C MET A 43 26.92 -11.83 -4.34
N ASN A 44 27.92 -10.97 -4.14
CA ASN A 44 27.89 -9.88 -3.18
C ASN A 44 26.82 -8.82 -3.50
N GLU A 45 26.55 -8.54 -4.77
CA GLU A 45 25.51 -7.55 -5.17
C GLU A 45 24.10 -8.07 -4.87
N ILE A 46 23.89 -9.39 -4.99
CA ILE A 46 22.61 -10.02 -4.63
C ILE A 46 22.40 -9.95 -3.11
N ILE A 47 23.45 -10.21 -2.33
CA ILE A 47 23.41 -10.14 -0.85
C ILE A 47 23.09 -8.70 -0.43
N GLU A 48 23.84 -7.72 -0.92
CA GLU A 48 23.64 -6.31 -0.57
C GLU A 48 22.23 -5.82 -0.98
N SER A 49 21.75 -6.22 -2.17
CA SER A 49 20.40 -5.87 -2.62
C SER A 49 19.31 -6.52 -1.75
N THR A 50 19.55 -7.71 -1.24
CA THR A 50 18.61 -8.43 -0.36
C THR A 50 18.60 -7.82 1.05
N GLU A 51 19.75 -7.42 1.57
CA GLU A 51 19.86 -6.71 2.86
C GLU A 51 19.12 -5.38 2.80
N LYS A 52 19.36 -4.55 1.77
CA LYS A 52 18.61 -3.29 1.57
C LYS A 52 17.11 -3.50 1.45
N PHE A 53 16.70 -4.59 0.80
CA PHE A 53 15.29 -4.94 0.71
C PHE A 53 14.70 -5.29 2.08
N ALA A 54 15.41 -6.09 2.88
CA ALA A 54 14.97 -6.46 4.21
C ALA A 54 14.83 -5.23 5.12
N ASP A 55 15.77 -4.28 5.05
CA ASP A 55 15.70 -3.02 5.79
C ASP A 55 14.45 -2.20 5.39
N HIS A 56 14.19 -2.04 4.09
CA HIS A 56 12.99 -1.35 3.62
C HIS A 56 11.69 -2.04 4.07
N VAL A 57 11.65 -3.37 4.09
CA VAL A 57 10.49 -4.12 4.61
C VAL A 57 10.27 -3.81 6.09
N CYS A 58 11.35 -3.72 6.89
CA CYS A 58 11.27 -3.39 8.31
C CYS A 58 10.73 -1.97 8.52
N ASP A 59 11.25 -0.98 7.78
CA ASP A 59 10.82 0.40 7.86
C ASP A 59 9.35 0.57 7.49
N LEU A 60 8.90 -0.12 6.44
CA LEU A 60 7.49 -0.11 6.07
C LEU A 60 6.64 -0.77 7.16
N SER A 61 7.05 -1.93 7.68
CA SER A 61 6.32 -2.61 8.75
C SER A 61 6.12 -1.68 9.96
N ASN A 62 7.16 -0.93 10.34
CA ASN A 62 7.08 0.05 11.42
C ASN A 62 6.13 1.21 11.09
N SER A 63 6.16 1.70 9.85
CA SER A 63 5.25 2.75 9.37
C SER A 63 3.80 2.30 9.38
N LEU A 64 3.51 1.10 8.88
CA LEU A 64 2.19 0.49 8.92
C LEU A 64 1.68 0.31 10.35
N GLN A 65 2.54 -0.18 11.25
CA GLN A 65 2.19 -0.34 12.65
C GLN A 65 1.83 1.02 13.27
N THR A 66 2.63 2.05 13.01
CA THR A 66 2.36 3.42 13.46
C THR A 66 1.00 3.92 12.98
N MET A 67 0.66 3.67 11.70
CA MET A 67 -0.64 4.07 11.15
C MET A 67 -1.81 3.27 11.75
N LYS A 68 -1.61 2.00 12.09
CA LYS A 68 -2.62 1.15 12.75
C LYS A 68 -2.84 1.55 14.20
N ASP A 69 -1.80 2.04 14.88
CA ASP A 69 -1.88 2.49 16.27
C ASP A 69 -2.41 3.92 16.38
N THR A 70 -2.23 4.74 15.35
CA THR A 70 -2.76 6.11 15.29
C THR A 70 -4.27 6.10 15.10
N LYS A 71 -5.03 6.41 16.17
CA LYS A 71 -6.49 6.61 16.10
C LYS A 71 -6.81 8.04 15.68
N LEU A 72 -7.79 8.18 14.81
CA LEU A 72 -8.31 9.47 14.36
C LEU A 72 -9.70 9.69 14.94
N SER A 73 -9.92 10.89 15.47
CA SER A 73 -11.25 11.39 15.80
C SER A 73 -12.10 11.55 14.54
N LYS A 74 -13.43 11.66 14.72
CA LYS A 74 -14.34 11.91 13.59
C LYS A 74 -13.94 13.15 12.80
N LYS A 75 -13.55 14.23 13.50
CA LYS A 75 -13.12 15.48 12.87
C LYS A 75 -11.85 15.30 12.04
N GLU A 76 -10.83 14.65 12.59
CA GLU A 76 -9.57 14.39 11.86
C GLU A 76 -9.80 13.53 10.62
N ARG A 77 -10.73 12.57 10.66
CA ARG A 77 -11.09 11.77 9.48
C ARG A 77 -11.75 12.61 8.39
N SER A 78 -12.68 13.49 8.75
CA SER A 78 -13.33 14.40 7.79
C SER A 78 -12.32 15.40 7.21
N ASP A 79 -11.45 15.98 8.04
CA ASP A 79 -10.39 16.89 7.61
C ASP A 79 -9.40 16.15 6.66
N PHE A 80 -9.05 14.89 6.94
CA PHE A 80 -8.23 14.05 6.05
C PHE A 80 -8.91 13.84 4.69
N ALA A 81 -10.20 13.49 4.67
CA ALA A 81 -10.95 13.27 3.44
C ALA A 81 -11.04 14.55 2.60
N LEU A 82 -11.20 15.71 3.24
CA LEU A 82 -11.23 17.01 2.59
C LEU A 82 -9.90 17.33 1.90
N GLU A 83 -8.79 17.14 2.61
CA GLU A 83 -7.44 17.34 2.07
C GLU A 83 -7.16 16.38 0.91
N ALA A 84 -7.51 15.09 1.06
CA ALA A 84 -7.34 14.10 0.01
C ALA A 84 -8.12 14.46 -1.27
N LEU A 85 -9.35 14.96 -1.12
CA LEU A 85 -10.16 15.39 -2.26
C LEU A 85 -9.60 16.65 -2.92
N SER A 86 -9.05 17.58 -2.13
CA SER A 86 -8.40 18.81 -2.61
C SER A 86 -7.13 18.51 -3.42
N ILE A 87 -6.35 17.51 -3.00
CA ILE A 87 -5.18 17.03 -3.76
C ILE A 87 -5.61 16.42 -5.10
N LYS A 88 -6.71 15.65 -5.14
CA LYS A 88 -7.20 15.04 -6.39
C LYS A 88 -7.77 16.07 -7.37
N TYR A 89 -8.42 17.13 -6.86
CA TYR A 89 -9.08 18.15 -7.67
C TYR A 89 -8.54 19.57 -7.42
N PRO A 90 -7.24 19.84 -7.68
CA PRO A 90 -6.57 21.07 -7.26
C PRO A 90 -7.02 22.33 -8.02
N LYS A 91 -7.74 22.16 -9.14
CA LYS A 91 -8.18 23.26 -10.03
C LYS A 91 -9.69 23.54 -9.95
N LYS A 92 -10.42 22.88 -9.05
CA LYS A 92 -11.85 23.13 -8.90
C LYS A 92 -12.08 24.11 -7.76
N GLU A 93 -12.75 25.23 -8.06
CA GLU A 93 -13.17 26.22 -7.06
C GLU A 93 -14.16 25.64 -6.04
N GLN A 94 -14.88 24.58 -6.42
CA GLN A 94 -15.76 23.81 -5.55
C GLN A 94 -15.49 22.32 -5.71
N LEU A 95 -15.46 21.61 -4.58
CA LEU A 95 -15.30 20.16 -4.57
C LEU A 95 -16.49 19.51 -5.29
N PRO A 96 -16.25 18.46 -6.09
CA PRO A 96 -17.30 17.85 -6.91
C PRO A 96 -18.41 17.18 -6.10
N PHE A 97 -18.14 16.84 -4.84
CA PHE A 97 -19.05 16.20 -3.90
C PHE A 97 -18.53 16.38 -2.47
N ASP A 98 -19.36 16.01 -1.48
CA ASP A 98 -19.02 16.07 -0.06
C ASP A 98 -17.86 15.12 0.29
N SER A 99 -16.81 15.63 0.93
CA SER A 99 -15.65 14.83 1.33
C SER A 99 -16.01 13.67 2.25
N ASP A 100 -17.08 13.78 3.05
CA ASP A 100 -17.51 12.70 3.95
C ASP A 100 -17.98 11.45 3.18
N LEU A 101 -18.34 11.58 1.89
CA LEU A 101 -18.64 10.42 1.04
C LEU A 101 -17.42 9.51 0.87
N LEU A 102 -16.20 10.06 0.91
CA LEU A 102 -14.96 9.28 0.85
C LEU A 102 -14.73 8.42 2.10
N LEU A 103 -15.43 8.69 3.21
CA LEU A 103 -15.36 7.90 4.44
C LEU A 103 -16.36 6.75 4.45
N THR A 104 -17.15 6.58 3.39
CA THR A 104 -18.11 5.48 3.25
C THR A 104 -17.35 4.16 3.13
N THR A 105 -17.47 3.33 4.16
CA THR A 105 -16.77 2.05 4.20
C THR A 105 -17.48 1.04 3.29
N ARG A 106 -16.74 0.45 2.35
CA ARG A 106 -17.26 -0.61 1.45
C ARG A 106 -16.99 -2.02 1.95
N ARG A 107 -16.01 -2.18 2.86
CA ARG A 107 -15.55 -3.44 3.43
C ARG A 107 -15.57 -3.38 4.95
N VAL A 108 -16.20 -4.35 5.61
CA VAL A 108 -16.35 -4.39 7.08
C VAL A 108 -15.00 -4.31 7.82
N GLU A 109 -13.95 -4.88 7.24
CA GLU A 109 -12.59 -4.89 7.81
C GLU A 109 -11.97 -3.49 7.95
N ASP A 110 -12.46 -2.52 7.19
CA ASP A 110 -11.97 -1.14 7.17
C ASP A 110 -12.87 -0.17 7.97
N GLU A 111 -13.82 -0.67 8.76
CA GLU A 111 -14.69 0.14 9.64
C GLU A 111 -13.93 0.84 10.78
N GLY A 112 -12.68 0.44 11.03
CA GLY A 112 -11.84 1.02 12.07
C GLY A 112 -11.55 2.51 11.89
N HIS A 113 -11.31 3.21 13.01
CA HIS A 113 -10.95 4.64 13.03
C HIS A 113 -9.44 4.88 13.15
N THR A 114 -8.63 4.01 12.56
CA THR A 114 -7.18 4.22 12.50
C THR A 114 -6.81 5.07 11.28
N LEU A 115 -5.62 5.66 11.28
CA LEU A 115 -5.07 6.31 10.09
C LEU A 115 -4.97 5.32 8.92
N TRP A 116 -4.55 4.08 9.20
CA TRP A 116 -4.48 3.01 8.20
C TRP A 116 -5.83 2.71 7.53
N ASN A 117 -6.88 2.45 8.31
CA ASN A 117 -8.21 2.17 7.76
C ASN A 117 -8.78 3.39 7.03
N THR A 118 -8.60 4.59 7.60
CA THR A 118 -9.09 5.84 6.98
C THR A 118 -8.45 6.07 5.62
N LEU A 119 -7.12 5.87 5.50
CA LEU A 119 -6.42 5.96 4.23
C LEU A 119 -6.97 4.96 3.22
N ASN A 120 -7.12 3.69 3.59
CA ASN A 120 -7.62 2.63 2.70
C ASN A 120 -9.01 2.93 2.16
N VAL A 121 -9.95 3.34 3.02
CA VAL A 121 -11.33 3.67 2.61
C VAL A 121 -11.33 4.86 1.65
N ILE A 122 -10.58 5.91 1.96
CA ILE A 122 -10.47 7.09 1.11
C ILE A 122 -9.86 6.73 -0.24
N GLN A 123 -8.75 6.00 -0.27
CA GLN A 123 -8.10 5.58 -1.51
C GLN A 123 -9.04 4.72 -2.37
N GLU A 124 -9.72 3.73 -1.76
CA GLU A 124 -10.67 2.88 -2.49
C GLU A 124 -11.78 3.70 -3.13
N ASN A 125 -12.38 4.64 -2.39
CA ASN A 125 -13.43 5.52 -2.91
C ASN A 125 -12.90 6.48 -3.99
N LEU A 126 -11.68 6.99 -3.85
CA LEU A 126 -11.06 7.82 -4.89
C LEU A 126 -10.75 7.03 -6.18
N ILE A 127 -10.37 5.76 -6.08
CA ILE A 127 -10.05 4.94 -7.26
C ILE A 127 -11.32 4.44 -7.94
N LYS A 128 -12.32 3.99 -7.17
CA LYS A 128 -13.53 3.35 -7.72
C LYS A 128 -14.63 4.32 -8.14
N GLY A 129 -14.63 5.56 -7.61
CA GLY A 129 -15.75 6.49 -7.78
C GLY A 129 -16.80 6.26 -6.69
#